data_AF-A0A5J4NDZ3-F1
#
_entry.id   AF-A0A5J4NDZ3-F1
#
_cell.length_a   1.000
_cell.length_b   1.000
_cell.length_c   1.000
_cell.angle_alpha   90.00
_cell.angle_beta   90.00
_cell.angle_gamma   90.00
#
_symmetry.space_group_name_H-M   'P 1'
#
loop_
_entity.id
_entity.type
_entity.pdbx_description
1 polymer ?
#
loop_
_entity_poly.entity_id
_entity_poly.type
_entity_poly.pdbx_seq_one_letter_code
_entity_poly.pdbx_strand_id
1 'polypeptide(L)'
;MQSVGVIGGLRACSRALLGRFSSTACQNVSMKERMRKFILENPHLAPSSQTSLNLPVVKGVTKMQQELLDQIEVIDLDFKPSKIRHIRPNSKENPLLVGSNLERKVETCLCYPDVHYVRSIVLYRDLPMRCQCGHWFKLIDMERFEQEREKRWAQIKDEPENAKLLQDLTDSENELNRLMDQGKNLTKWSPGVTQLLEKMAAQWEKYKDSYAKIRRQMDLP
;
A
#
# COMPACT_ATOMS: atom_id res chain seq x y z
N MET A 1 26.96 -16.51 55.79
CA MET A 1 25.63 -16.94 55.31
C MET A 1 25.64 -16.87 53.79
N GLN A 2 25.40 -18.01 53.14
CA GLN A 2 25.10 -18.27 51.71
C GLN A 2 26.08 -17.67 50.67
N SER A 3 27.05 -18.40 50.06
CA SER A 3 26.94 -19.49 49.06
C SER A 3 26.20 -19.01 47.79
N VAL A 4 26.64 -19.14 46.52
CA VAL A 4 27.46 -20.10 45.74
C VAL A 4 27.80 -19.35 44.43
N GLY A 5 29.02 -19.31 43.89
CA GLY A 5 29.61 -20.28 42.94
C GLY A 5 29.03 -20.15 41.51
N VAL A 6 29.68 -20.44 40.38
CA VAL A 6 31.02 -20.93 40.00
C VAL A 6 30.93 -21.13 38.46
N ILE A 7 31.92 -20.63 37.72
CA ILE A 7 32.60 -21.24 36.55
C ILE A 7 31.77 -21.72 35.33
N GLY A 8 32.11 -21.14 34.16
CA GLY A 8 32.64 -21.93 33.03
C GLY A 8 31.79 -22.11 31.77
N GLY A 9 32.44 -21.98 30.61
CA GLY A 9 32.11 -22.80 29.44
C GLY A 9 31.94 -22.08 28.12
N LEU A 10 33.04 -21.90 27.38
CA LEU A 10 32.99 -21.91 25.91
C LEU A 10 32.33 -23.22 25.44
N ARG A 11 31.26 -23.13 24.64
CA ARG A 11 30.92 -24.15 23.64
C ARG A 11 30.32 -23.51 22.40
N ALA A 12 31.05 -23.66 21.30
CA ALA A 12 30.50 -23.65 19.95
C ALA A 12 29.48 -24.78 19.81
N CYS A 13 28.38 -24.52 19.11
CA CYS A 13 27.53 -25.57 18.54
C CYS A 13 27.17 -25.21 17.10
N SER A 14 27.74 -26.00 16.19
CA SER A 14 27.50 -26.03 14.75
C SER A 14 26.06 -26.36 14.37
N ARG A 15 25.70 -25.89 13.17
CA ARG A 15 24.70 -26.41 12.21
C ARG A 15 23.92 -27.66 12.65
N ALA A 16 22.60 -27.50 12.73
CA ALA A 16 21.65 -28.54 12.37
C ALA A 16 20.67 -27.97 11.33
N LEU A 17 20.70 -28.58 10.14
CA LEU A 17 19.69 -28.46 9.09
C LEU A 17 18.42 -29.22 9.52
N LEU A 18 17.29 -28.80 8.92
CA LEU A 18 15.97 -29.43 8.89
C LEU A 18 15.04 -29.12 10.07
N GLY A 19 13.91 -28.48 9.74
CA GLY A 19 12.75 -28.40 10.62
C GLY A 19 11.94 -27.13 10.40
N ARG A 20 10.87 -27.26 9.59
CA ARG A 20 9.74 -26.34 9.43
C ARG A 20 9.64 -25.20 10.46
N PHE A 21 9.87 -23.97 10.00
CA PHE A 21 9.27 -22.80 10.64
C PHE A 21 7.94 -22.50 9.96
N SER A 22 6.89 -23.15 10.47
CA SER A 22 5.61 -22.46 10.58
C SER A 22 5.67 -21.67 11.89
N SER A 23 6.08 -20.41 11.78
CA SER A 23 5.69 -19.39 12.73
C SER A 23 5.36 -18.18 11.89
N THR A 24 4.11 -17.74 12.00
CA THR A 24 3.56 -16.47 11.52
C THR A 24 4.42 -15.33 12.04
N ALA A 25 5.53 -15.06 11.38
CA ALA A 25 6.13 -13.74 11.43
C ALA A 25 5.11 -12.86 10.71
N CYS A 26 4.39 -12.02 11.47
CA CYS A 26 3.82 -10.80 10.92
C CYS A 26 4.98 -10.02 10.31
N GLN A 27 5.37 -10.37 9.09
CA GLN A 27 5.99 -9.41 8.20
C GLN A 27 5.00 -8.26 8.19
N ASN A 28 5.42 -7.08 8.66
CA ASN A 28 4.66 -5.87 8.46
C ASN A 28 4.63 -5.65 6.94
N VAL A 29 3.66 -6.30 6.27
CA VAL A 29 3.44 -6.16 4.85
C VAL A 29 2.95 -4.72 4.66
N SER A 30 3.65 -3.95 3.84
CA SER A 30 3.27 -2.57 3.55
C SER A 30 1.85 -2.53 3.01
N MET A 31 1.14 -1.42 3.22
CA MET A 31 -0.26 -1.33 2.78
C MET A 31 -0.38 -1.54 1.27
N LYS A 32 0.60 -1.01 0.51
CA LYS A 32 0.73 -1.21 -0.93
C LYS A 32 0.95 -2.69 -1.30
N GLU A 33 1.82 -3.38 -0.57
CA GLU A 33 2.10 -4.80 -0.84
C GLU A 33 0.90 -5.69 -0.49
N ARG A 34 0.11 -5.33 0.53
CA ARG A 34 -1.14 -6.05 0.85
C ARG A 34 -2.09 -6.07 -0.35
N MET A 35 -2.32 -4.91 -0.98
CA MET A 35 -3.17 -4.83 -2.17
C MET A 35 -2.60 -5.63 -3.35
N ARG A 36 -1.28 -5.57 -3.56
CA ARG A 36 -0.60 -6.32 -4.62
C ARG A 36 -0.73 -7.84 -4.43
N LYS A 37 -0.53 -8.31 -3.19
CA LYS A 37 -0.70 -9.73 -2.84
C LYS A 37 -2.13 -10.19 -3.04
N PHE A 38 -3.12 -9.38 -2.64
CA PHE A 38 -4.52 -9.69 -2.91
C PHE A 38 -4.80 -9.90 -4.40
N ILE A 39 -4.15 -9.18 -5.32
CA ILE A 39 -4.37 -9.40 -6.76
C ILE A 39 -3.58 -10.59 -7.29
N LEU A 40 -2.30 -10.66 -6.93
CA LEU A 40 -1.35 -11.59 -7.54
C LEU A 40 -1.44 -13.01 -6.97
N GLU A 41 -1.74 -13.13 -5.68
CA GLU A 41 -1.69 -14.39 -4.94
C GLU A 41 -3.09 -14.97 -4.70
N ASN A 42 -4.16 -14.24 -5.04
CA ASN A 42 -5.52 -14.70 -4.80
C ASN A 42 -5.94 -15.78 -5.80
N PRO A 43 -6.34 -16.98 -5.32
CA PRO A 43 -6.68 -18.11 -6.18
C PRO A 43 -7.90 -17.86 -7.07
N HIS A 44 -8.76 -16.91 -6.72
CA HIS A 44 -9.93 -16.54 -7.52
C HIS A 44 -9.57 -15.67 -8.73
N LEU A 45 -8.44 -14.99 -8.69
CA LEU A 45 -7.93 -14.12 -9.76
C LEU A 45 -6.84 -14.80 -10.60
N ALA A 46 -6.31 -15.91 -10.09
CA ALA A 46 -5.39 -16.77 -10.80
C ALA A 46 -6.08 -17.38 -12.04
N PRO A 47 -5.34 -17.62 -13.13
CA PRO A 47 -5.91 -18.28 -14.30
C PRO A 47 -6.45 -19.65 -13.91
N SER A 48 -7.65 -20.01 -14.39
CA SER A 48 -8.22 -21.34 -14.19
C SER A 48 -7.23 -22.37 -14.69
N SER A 49 -6.80 -23.29 -13.83
CA SER A 49 -5.94 -24.41 -14.20
C SER A 49 -6.73 -25.41 -15.06
N GLN A 50 -7.07 -25.04 -16.30
CA GLN A 50 -7.54 -25.96 -17.32
C GLN A 50 -6.39 -26.27 -18.28
N THR A 51 -5.65 -27.31 -17.88
CA THR A 51 -5.07 -28.42 -18.64
C THR A 51 -4.43 -28.19 -20.02
N SER A 52 -3.21 -28.76 -20.14
CA SER A 52 -2.61 -29.42 -21.32
C SER A 52 -1.42 -28.73 -21.99
N LEU A 53 -0.42 -29.58 -22.26
CA LEU A 53 0.88 -29.39 -22.91
C LEU A 53 1.96 -28.75 -22.03
N ASN A 54 3.11 -29.45 -21.99
CA ASN A 54 4.35 -29.12 -21.29
C ASN A 54 4.99 -27.82 -21.79
N LEU A 55 4.28 -26.70 -21.72
CA LEU A 55 4.85 -25.37 -21.84
C LEU A 55 5.29 -24.93 -20.43
N PRO A 56 6.50 -24.39 -20.27
CA PRO A 56 6.87 -23.77 -19.00
C PRO A 56 5.82 -22.69 -18.71
N VAL A 57 5.09 -22.85 -17.61
CA VAL A 57 4.14 -21.86 -17.12
C VAL A 57 4.94 -20.58 -16.88
N VAL A 58 4.89 -19.66 -17.83
CA VAL A 58 5.35 -18.30 -17.58
C VAL A 58 4.43 -17.80 -16.48
N LYS A 59 5.01 -17.55 -15.29
CA LYS A 59 4.34 -16.85 -14.19
C LYS A 59 4.07 -15.41 -14.62
N GLY A 60 3.15 -15.24 -15.57
CA GLY A 60 2.70 -13.96 -16.09
C GLY A 60 1.47 -13.51 -15.33
N VAL A 61 1.40 -12.21 -15.07
CA VAL A 61 0.20 -11.55 -14.55
C VAL A 61 -0.90 -11.66 -15.60
N THR A 62 -2.11 -12.07 -15.22
CA THR A 62 -3.23 -12.12 -16.17
C THR A 62 -3.66 -10.71 -16.57
N LYS A 63 -4.34 -10.55 -17.72
CA LYS A 63 -4.87 -9.24 -18.14
C LYS A 63 -5.78 -8.60 -17.08
N MET A 64 -6.59 -9.43 -16.40
CA MET A 64 -7.45 -8.98 -15.31
C MET A 64 -6.62 -8.51 -14.11
N GLN A 65 -5.62 -9.28 -13.70
CA GLN A 65 -4.73 -8.87 -12.61
C GLN A 65 -3.96 -7.59 -12.96
N GLN A 66 -3.51 -7.42 -14.21
CA GLN A 66 -2.85 -6.20 -14.66
C GLN A 66 -3.79 -5.00 -14.56
N GLU A 67 -5.03 -5.12 -15.05
CA GLU A 67 -6.04 -4.07 -14.93
C GLU A 67 -6.31 -3.67 -13.47
N LEU A 68 -6.41 -4.64 -12.55
CA LEU A 68 -6.59 -4.34 -11.13
C LEU A 68 -5.37 -3.65 -10.50
N LEU A 69 -4.15 -4.02 -10.93
CA LEU A 69 -2.92 -3.36 -10.50
C LEU A 69 -2.85 -1.92 -11.01
N ASP A 70 -3.21 -1.68 -12.27
CA ASP A 70 -3.24 -0.35 -12.86
C ASP A 70 -4.25 0.55 -12.11
N GLN A 71 -5.39 -0.01 -11.70
CA GLN A 71 -6.36 0.73 -10.87
C GLN A 71 -5.82 1.10 -9.48
N ILE A 72 -5.04 0.23 -8.84
CA ILE A 72 -4.38 0.58 -7.57
C ILE A 72 -3.29 1.62 -7.81
N GLU A 73 -2.52 1.48 -8.88
CA GLU A 73 -1.49 2.45 -9.23
C GLU A 73 -2.12 3.83 -9.44
N VAL A 74 -3.27 3.94 -10.12
CA VAL A 74 -4.01 5.20 -10.26
C VAL A 74 -4.44 5.78 -8.90
N ILE A 75 -4.71 4.95 -7.90
CA ILE A 75 -5.04 5.38 -6.53
C ILE A 75 -3.81 5.85 -5.76
N ASP A 76 -2.70 5.11 -5.86
CA ASP A 76 -1.41 5.45 -5.23
C ASP A 76 -0.76 6.67 -5.86
N LEU A 77 -0.91 6.79 -7.17
CA LEU A 77 -0.64 7.98 -7.94
C LEU A 77 -1.74 9.00 -7.65
N ASP A 78 -1.73 9.58 -6.45
CA ASP A 78 -2.17 10.96 -6.22
C ASP A 78 -1.23 11.97 -6.95
N PHE A 79 -0.77 11.58 -8.14
CA PHE A 79 -0.16 12.33 -9.23
C PHE A 79 -1.22 12.99 -10.11
N LYS A 80 -2.48 13.08 -9.66
CA LYS A 80 -3.37 14.11 -10.20
C LYS A 80 -2.86 15.45 -9.66
N PRO A 81 -2.32 16.36 -10.50
CA PRO A 81 -1.90 17.70 -10.06
C PRO A 81 -3.05 18.56 -9.51
N SER A 82 -4.28 18.04 -9.52
CA SER A 82 -5.53 18.74 -9.21
C SER A 82 -6.20 18.34 -7.91
N LYS A 83 -5.72 17.34 -7.17
CA LYS A 83 -6.26 17.09 -5.82
C LYS A 83 -5.54 17.99 -4.83
N ILE A 84 -6.31 18.87 -4.21
CA ILE A 84 -5.91 19.73 -3.12
C ILE A 84 -5.34 18.84 -2.01
N ARG A 85 -4.01 18.76 -1.91
CA ARG A 85 -3.38 18.30 -0.68
C ARG A 85 -3.70 19.36 0.36
N HIS A 86 -4.48 19.02 1.37
CA HIS A 86 -4.58 19.85 2.57
C HIS A 86 -3.21 19.79 3.25
N ILE A 87 -2.35 20.74 2.89
CA ILE A 87 -1.01 20.84 3.46
C ILE A 87 -1.17 21.12 4.95
N ARG A 88 -0.61 20.25 5.79
CA ARG A 88 -0.57 20.51 7.22
C ARG A 88 0.58 21.49 7.49
N PRO A 89 0.54 22.23 8.62
CA PRO A 89 1.68 23.05 9.02
C PRO A 89 2.95 22.20 9.13
N ASN A 90 4.03 22.67 8.52
CA ASN A 90 5.31 21.97 8.44
C ASN A 90 6.46 22.98 8.61
N SER A 91 7.69 22.48 8.75
CA SER A 91 8.87 23.32 9.00
C SER A 91 10.06 22.90 8.14
N LYS A 92 11.17 23.62 8.24
CA LYS A 92 12.40 23.26 7.52
C LYS A 92 12.95 21.91 8.00
N GLU A 93 12.82 21.64 9.30
CA GLU A 93 13.28 20.44 9.98
C GLU A 93 12.32 19.26 9.72
N ASN A 94 11.04 19.54 9.54
CA ASN A 94 10.01 18.57 9.18
C ASN A 94 9.25 19.02 7.91
N PRO A 95 9.88 18.94 6.72
CA PRO A 95 9.26 19.36 5.47
C PRO A 95 8.31 18.31 4.90
N LEU A 96 7.37 18.72 4.06
CA LEU A 96 6.58 17.82 3.22
C LEU A 96 7.48 17.03 2.28
N LEU A 97 7.46 15.71 2.39
CA LEU A 97 8.23 14.86 1.50
C LEU A 97 7.49 14.68 0.17
N VAL A 98 8.24 14.80 -0.92
CA VAL A 98 7.78 14.54 -2.28
C VAL A 98 8.62 13.42 -2.85
N GLY A 99 7.99 12.30 -3.19
CA GLY A 99 8.66 11.18 -3.84
C GLY A 99 8.85 11.43 -5.34
N SER A 100 10.07 11.19 -5.84
CA SER A 100 10.35 11.03 -7.28
C SER A 100 11.67 10.32 -7.50
N ASN A 101 11.75 9.53 -8.58
CA ASN A 101 13.03 8.96 -9.03
C ASN A 101 13.89 9.97 -9.82
N LEU A 102 13.36 11.16 -10.12
CA LEU A 102 14.08 12.24 -10.79
C LEU A 102 14.94 13.04 -9.79
N GLU A 103 15.99 13.68 -10.29
CA GLU A 103 16.84 14.58 -9.47
C GLU A 103 16.17 15.91 -9.16
N ARG A 104 15.23 16.32 -10.03
CA ARG A 104 14.41 17.52 -9.87
C ARG A 104 12.97 17.25 -10.28
N LYS A 105 12.03 17.91 -9.61
CA LYS A 105 10.58 17.81 -9.91
C LYS A 105 9.91 19.16 -9.68
N VAL A 106 9.01 19.54 -10.57
CA VAL A 106 8.12 20.69 -10.35
C VAL A 106 6.98 20.21 -9.45
N GLU A 107 6.80 20.88 -8.32
CA GLU A 107 5.71 20.62 -7.38
C GLU A 107 4.82 21.86 -7.26
N THR A 108 3.53 21.66 -7.04
CA THR A 108 2.56 22.75 -6.91
C THR A 108 2.10 22.87 -5.46
N CYS A 109 2.33 24.04 -4.87
CA CYS A 109 1.80 24.42 -3.57
C CYS A 109 0.52 25.23 -3.74
N LEU A 110 -0.57 24.78 -3.12
CA LEU A 110 -1.80 25.57 -2.99
C LEU A 110 -1.71 26.41 -1.71
N CYS A 111 -1.24 27.64 -1.85
CA CYS A 111 -0.96 28.53 -0.72
C CYS A 111 -2.23 28.96 0.02
N TYR A 112 -3.31 29.18 -0.73
CA TYR A 112 -4.58 29.66 -0.21
C TYR A 112 -5.71 28.88 -0.90
N PRO A 113 -6.28 27.87 -0.23
CA PRO A 113 -7.32 27.03 -0.81
C PRO A 113 -8.53 27.82 -1.32
N ASP A 114 -8.90 28.90 -0.61
CA ASP A 114 -10.11 29.68 -0.91
C ASP A 114 -9.98 30.55 -2.16
N VAL A 115 -8.76 30.99 -2.50
CA VAL A 115 -8.52 31.93 -3.63
C VAL A 115 -7.85 31.27 -4.83
N HIS A 116 -7.78 29.93 -4.86
CA HIS A 116 -7.19 29.15 -5.97
C HIS A 116 -5.78 29.61 -6.38
N TYR A 117 -5.02 30.24 -5.47
CA TYR A 117 -3.68 30.74 -5.76
C TYR A 117 -2.66 29.61 -5.64
N VAL A 118 -2.25 29.10 -6.80
CA VAL A 118 -1.25 28.03 -6.93
C VAL A 118 0.12 28.62 -7.23
N ARG A 119 1.15 28.04 -6.61
CA ARG A 119 2.55 28.36 -6.91
C ARG A 119 3.30 27.10 -7.24
N SER A 120 4.03 27.13 -8.35
CA SER A 120 4.95 26.05 -8.71
C SER A 120 6.35 26.33 -8.15
N ILE A 121 6.95 25.31 -7.57
CA ILE A 121 8.33 25.33 -7.07
C ILE A 121 9.11 24.19 -7.71
N VAL A 122 10.36 24.44 -8.09
CA VAL A 122 11.25 23.40 -8.62
C VAL A 122 12.01 22.82 -7.44
N LEU A 123 11.71 21.59 -7.06
CA LEU A 123 12.41 20.87 -6.00
C LEU A 123 13.64 20.17 -6.56
N TYR A 124 14.72 20.19 -5.79
CA TYR A 124 15.94 19.43 -6.03
C TYR A 124 16.09 18.35 -4.95
N ARG A 125 16.65 17.21 -5.33
CA ARG A 125 16.82 16.07 -4.42
C ARG A 125 17.57 16.47 -3.16
N ASP A 126 17.01 16.03 -2.02
CA ASP A 126 17.52 16.25 -0.67
C ASP A 126 17.67 17.71 -0.21
N LEU A 127 17.21 18.69 -1.00
CA LEU A 127 17.23 20.10 -0.64
C LEU A 127 15.84 20.55 -0.15
N PRO A 128 15.67 20.92 1.14
CA PRO A 128 14.41 21.48 1.62
C PRO A 128 14.20 22.89 1.05
N MET A 129 13.04 23.12 0.46
CA MET A 129 12.68 24.38 -0.20
C MET A 129 11.40 24.95 0.38
N ARG A 130 11.39 26.26 0.62
CA ARG A 130 10.28 26.99 1.21
C ARG A 130 9.42 27.64 0.11
N CYS A 131 8.12 27.38 0.13
CA CYS A 131 7.13 28.14 -0.62
C CYS A 131 6.88 29.50 0.05
N GLN A 132 6.43 30.49 -0.71
CA GLN A 132 6.13 31.84 -0.21
C GLN A 132 5.10 31.85 0.94
N CYS A 133 4.15 30.91 0.96
CA CYS A 133 3.19 30.77 2.06
C CYS A 133 3.81 30.28 3.37
N GLY A 134 5.05 29.79 3.36
CA GLY A 134 5.74 29.27 4.54
C GLY A 134 5.91 27.76 4.57
N HIS A 135 5.18 27.00 3.75
CA HIS A 135 5.33 25.55 3.68
C HIS A 135 6.68 25.13 3.09
N TRP A 136 7.25 24.09 3.66
CA TRP A 136 8.51 23.48 3.27
C TRP A 136 8.28 22.15 2.59
N PHE A 137 9.05 21.89 1.55
CA PHE A 137 8.98 20.69 0.73
C PHE A 137 10.40 20.13 0.55
N LYS A 138 10.52 18.80 0.48
CA LYS A 138 11.79 18.12 0.22
C LYS A 138 11.57 16.97 -0.76
N LEU A 139 12.28 17.02 -1.88
CA LEU A 139 12.29 15.92 -2.85
C LEU A 139 13.19 14.80 -2.35
N ILE A 140 12.66 13.58 -2.33
CA ILE A 140 13.39 12.36 -1.98
C ILE A 140 13.08 11.26 -3.00
N ASP A 141 13.91 10.23 -3.01
CA ASP A 141 13.69 9.04 -3.83
C ASP A 141 12.37 8.34 -3.47
N MET A 142 11.76 7.65 -4.45
CA MET A 142 10.46 7.00 -4.25
C MET A 142 10.51 5.89 -3.19
N GLU A 143 11.63 5.19 -3.08
CA GLU A 143 11.80 4.11 -2.11
C GLU A 143 11.74 4.67 -0.68
N ARG A 144 12.55 5.70 -0.40
CA ARG A 144 12.53 6.42 0.88
C ARG A 144 11.17 7.05 1.15
N PHE A 145 10.50 7.60 0.14
CA PHE A 145 9.16 8.17 0.30
C PHE A 145 8.17 7.13 0.81
N GLU A 146 8.14 5.94 0.22
CA GLU A 146 7.29 4.84 0.70
C GLU A 146 7.71 4.37 2.09
N GLN A 147 9.01 4.27 2.39
CA GLN A 147 9.47 3.91 3.74
C GLN A 147 8.98 4.89 4.82
N GLU A 148 9.04 6.20 4.56
CA GLU A 148 8.56 7.21 5.52
C GLU A 148 7.04 7.18 5.70
N ARG A 149 6.28 6.88 4.64
CA ARG A 149 4.83 6.64 4.73
C ARG A 149 4.50 5.44 5.60
N GLU A 150 5.21 4.32 5.40
CA GLU A 150 5.03 3.12 6.22
C GLU A 150 5.43 3.33 7.68
N LYS A 151 6.52 4.08 7.94
CA LYS A 151 6.90 4.48 9.30
C LYS A 151 5.81 5.30 9.98
N ARG A 152 5.20 6.24 9.27
CA ARG A 152 4.07 7.02 9.78
C ARG A 152 2.87 6.14 10.05
N TRP A 153 2.51 5.27 9.11
CA TRP A 153 1.40 4.33 9.29
C TRP A 153 1.57 3.48 10.54
N ALA A 154 2.77 2.97 10.78
CA ALA A 154 3.08 2.19 11.98
C ALA A 154 2.82 2.96 13.29
N GLN A 155 2.89 4.30 13.28
CA GLN A 155 2.63 5.15 14.44
C GLN A 155 1.14 5.45 14.64
N ILE A 156 0.37 5.57 13.54
CA ILE A 156 -1.02 6.04 13.59
C ILE A 156 -2.08 4.95 13.39
N LYS A 157 -1.68 3.74 12.94
CA LYS A 157 -2.61 2.65 12.58
C LYS A 157 -3.59 2.23 13.68
N ASP A 158 -3.18 2.39 14.95
CA ASP A 158 -3.95 1.94 16.12
C ASP A 158 -4.91 3.02 16.63
N GLU A 159 -4.89 4.23 16.05
CA GLU A 159 -5.87 5.28 16.35
C GLU A 159 -7.28 4.81 15.94
N PRO A 160 -8.36 5.15 16.67
CA PRO A 160 -9.70 4.60 16.43
C PRO A 160 -10.21 4.78 14.99
N GLU A 161 -9.95 5.94 14.38
CA GLU A 161 -10.32 6.21 12.99
C GLU A 161 -9.57 5.31 12.01
N ASN A 162 -8.26 5.14 12.22
CA ASN A 162 -7.38 4.34 11.35
C ASN A 162 -7.60 2.83 11.53
N ALA A 163 -7.84 2.38 12.76
CA ALA A 163 -8.22 1.01 13.07
C ALA A 163 -9.54 0.64 12.39
N LYS A 164 -10.51 1.56 12.38
CA LYS A 164 -11.76 1.38 11.62
C LYS A 164 -11.50 1.26 10.11
N LEU A 165 -10.65 2.10 9.53
CA LEU A 165 -10.29 1.99 8.10
C LEU A 165 -9.64 0.64 7.78
N LEU A 166 -8.78 0.13 8.67
CA LEU A 166 -8.14 -1.18 8.51
C LEU A 166 -9.15 -2.32 8.60
N GLN A 167 -10.14 -2.19 9.49
CA GLN A 167 -11.26 -3.12 9.59
C GLN A 167 -12.11 -3.09 8.33
N ASP A 168 -12.53 -1.91 7.86
CA ASP A 168 -13.32 -1.71 6.64
C ASP A 168 -12.61 -2.30 5.41
N LEU A 169 -11.28 -2.13 5.31
CA LEU A 169 -10.46 -2.74 4.26
C LEU A 169 -10.53 -4.28 4.33
N THR A 170 -10.37 -4.85 5.52
CA THR A 170 -10.36 -6.30 5.74
C THR A 170 -11.74 -6.92 5.49
N ASP A 171 -12.81 -6.29 5.97
CA ASP A 171 -14.18 -6.72 5.73
C ASP A 171 -14.49 -6.65 4.23
N SER A 172 -13.99 -5.61 3.56
CA SER A 172 -14.21 -5.48 2.13
C SER A 172 -13.49 -6.53 1.30
N GLU A 173 -12.27 -6.90 1.71
CA GLU A 173 -11.47 -7.98 1.13
C GLU A 173 -12.18 -9.34 1.28
N ASN A 174 -12.67 -9.63 2.48
CA ASN A 174 -13.39 -10.87 2.80
C ASN A 174 -14.69 -11.00 2.00
N GLU A 175 -15.47 -9.93 1.89
CA GLU A 175 -16.69 -9.92 1.10
C GLU A 175 -16.41 -10.11 -0.39
N LEU A 176 -15.33 -9.51 -0.90
CA LEU A 176 -14.93 -9.70 -2.30
C LEU A 176 -14.56 -11.16 -2.58
N ASN A 177 -13.80 -11.81 -1.67
CA ASN A 177 -13.52 -13.24 -1.76
C ASN A 177 -14.80 -14.08 -1.74
N ARG A 178 -15.74 -13.76 -0.85
CA ARG A 178 -17.05 -14.44 -0.78
C ARG A 178 -17.84 -14.32 -2.08
N LEU A 179 -17.86 -13.15 -2.70
CA LEU A 179 -18.54 -12.92 -3.99
C LEU A 179 -17.84 -13.66 -5.13
N MET A 180 -16.50 -13.68 -5.16
CA MET A 180 -15.72 -14.46 -6.13
C MET A 180 -15.99 -15.96 -5.98
N ASP A 181 -16.11 -16.47 -4.75
CA ASP A 181 -16.48 -17.85 -4.48
C ASP A 181 -17.87 -18.21 -5.02
N GLN A 182 -18.86 -17.32 -4.86
CA GLN A 182 -20.19 -17.50 -5.44
C GLN A 182 -20.17 -17.57 -6.97
N GLY A 183 -19.23 -16.85 -7.59
CA GLY A 183 -19.08 -16.78 -9.04
C GLY A 183 -18.38 -17.97 -9.69
N LYS A 184 -17.65 -18.80 -8.93
CA LYS A 184 -16.78 -19.87 -9.46
C LYS A 184 -17.45 -20.80 -10.46
N ASN A 185 -18.71 -21.13 -10.24
CA ASN A 185 -19.47 -22.09 -11.05
C ASN A 185 -20.49 -21.43 -11.99
N LEU A 186 -20.48 -20.09 -12.05
CA LEU A 186 -21.38 -19.35 -12.92
C LEU A 186 -20.76 -19.18 -14.31
N THR A 187 -21.61 -19.29 -15.31
CA THR A 187 -21.26 -18.93 -16.69
C THR A 187 -21.88 -17.57 -17.02
N LYS A 188 -21.48 -16.99 -18.15
CA LYS A 188 -22.09 -15.74 -18.65
C LYS A 188 -23.60 -15.82 -18.88
N TRP A 189 -24.18 -17.02 -18.93
CA TRP A 189 -25.60 -17.26 -19.14
C TRP A 189 -26.34 -17.66 -17.87
N SER A 190 -25.62 -17.81 -16.74
CA SER A 190 -26.24 -18.21 -15.49
C SER A 190 -27.18 -17.10 -14.99
N PRO A 191 -28.40 -17.45 -14.55
CA PRO A 191 -29.31 -16.48 -13.94
C PRO A 191 -28.65 -15.77 -12.75
N GLY A 192 -28.80 -14.44 -12.67
CA GLY A 192 -28.21 -13.64 -11.59
C GLY A 192 -26.71 -13.33 -11.72
N VAL A 193 -26.02 -13.80 -12.78
CA VAL A 193 -24.59 -13.50 -12.99
C VAL A 193 -24.33 -12.00 -13.07
N THR A 194 -25.19 -11.24 -13.74
CA THR A 194 -25.07 -9.77 -13.85
C THR A 194 -25.14 -9.11 -12.48
N GLN A 195 -26.09 -9.52 -11.64
CA GLN A 195 -26.25 -8.97 -10.29
C GLN A 195 -25.05 -9.31 -9.40
N LEU A 196 -24.45 -10.50 -9.57
CA LEU A 196 -23.24 -10.86 -8.85
C LEU A 196 -22.05 -9.99 -9.31
N LEU A 197 -21.87 -9.79 -10.61
CA LEU A 197 -20.81 -8.94 -11.16
C LEU A 197 -20.94 -7.49 -10.68
N GLU A 198 -22.15 -6.95 -10.64
CA GLU A 198 -22.44 -5.63 -10.07
C GLU A 198 -22.04 -5.56 -8.59
N LYS A 199 -22.38 -6.58 -7.80
CA LYS A 199 -21.96 -6.67 -6.40
C LYS A 199 -20.45 -6.73 -6.25
N MET A 200 -19.76 -7.52 -7.09
CA MET A 200 -18.30 -7.61 -7.10
C MET A 200 -17.67 -6.25 -7.45
N ALA A 201 -18.17 -5.56 -8.47
CA ALA A 201 -17.69 -4.25 -8.86
C ALA A 201 -17.89 -3.22 -7.74
N ALA A 202 -19.08 -3.16 -7.15
CA ALA A 202 -19.37 -2.28 -6.03
C ALA A 202 -18.48 -2.58 -4.80
N GLN A 203 -18.20 -3.87 -4.56
CA GLN A 203 -17.35 -4.28 -3.45
C GLN A 203 -15.87 -3.96 -3.70
N TRP A 204 -15.40 -4.10 -4.94
CA TRP A 204 -14.07 -3.68 -5.35
C TRP A 204 -13.87 -2.17 -5.16
N GLU A 205 -14.87 -1.34 -5.49
CA GLU A 205 -14.80 0.10 -5.23
C GLU A 205 -14.68 0.42 -3.73
N LYS A 206 -15.40 -0.28 -2.85
CA LYS A 206 -15.26 -0.10 -1.38
C LYS A 206 -13.87 -0.47 -0.88
N TYR A 207 -13.30 -1.55 -1.40
CA TYR A 207 -11.95 -1.99 -1.06
C TYR A 207 -10.92 -0.95 -1.49
N LYS A 208 -11.01 -0.46 -2.73
CA LYS A 208 -10.18 0.63 -3.26
C LYS A 208 -10.31 1.94 -2.48
N ASP A 209 -11.53 2.33 -2.10
CA ASP A 209 -11.77 3.55 -1.32
C ASP A 209 -11.19 3.47 0.09
N SER A 210 -11.34 2.34 0.77
CA SER A 210 -10.73 2.08 2.08
C SER A 210 -9.21 2.14 1.99
N TYR A 211 -8.62 1.52 0.98
CA TYR A 211 -7.19 1.62 0.69
C TYR A 211 -6.76 3.07 0.46
N ALA A 212 -7.47 3.81 -0.40
CA ALA A 212 -7.15 5.21 -0.70
C ALA A 212 -7.18 6.09 0.56
N LYS A 213 -8.16 5.90 1.45
CA LYS A 213 -8.27 6.62 2.72
C LYS A 213 -7.10 6.33 3.64
N ILE A 214 -6.71 5.06 3.77
CA ILE A 214 -5.50 4.67 4.53
C ILE A 214 -4.28 5.37 3.94
N ARG A 215 -4.07 5.25 2.63
CA ARG A 215 -2.91 5.84 1.93
C ARG A 215 -2.81 7.36 2.13
N ARG A 216 -3.92 8.09 2.23
CA ARG A 216 -3.94 9.52 2.58
C ARG A 216 -3.52 9.81 4.02
N GLN A 217 -3.90 8.96 4.98
CA GLN A 217 -3.44 9.11 6.37
C GLN A 217 -1.93 8.89 6.50
N MET A 218 -1.37 8.03 5.64
CA MET A 218 0.07 7.78 5.54
C MET A 218 0.85 8.94 4.93
N ASP A 219 0.19 9.91 4.29
CA ASP A 219 0.89 11.08 3.77
C ASP A 219 1.39 11.95 4.93
N LEU A 220 2.66 12.33 4.84
CA LEU A 220 3.33 13.14 5.85
C LEU A 220 2.75 14.58 5.85
N PRO A 221 2.66 15.23 7.02
CA PRO A 221 2.16 16.59 7.17
C PRO A 221 2.95 17.62 6.38
#